data_AF-A0AAX3KB70-F1
#
_entry.id   AF-A0AAX3KB70-F1
#
_cell.length_a   1.000
_cell.length_b   1.000
_cell.length_c   1.000
_cell.angle_alpha   90.00
_cell.angle_beta   90.00
_cell.angle_gamma   90.00
#
_symmetry.space_group_name_H-M   'P 1'
#
loop_
_entity.id
_entity.type
_entity.pdbx_description
1 polymer ?
#
loop_
_entity_poly.entity_id
_entity_poly.type
_entity_poly.pdbx_seq_one_letter_code
_entity_poly.pdbx_strand_id
1 'polypeptide(L)' 'MKHTDGNTGDKVPRPVSSEEAQRGEQVPGPVLEKPDPKTEAVDKVITPTSIKEQEAETEAIKRQLAQVDGKLRE' A
#
# COMPACT_ATOMS: atom_id res chain seq x y z
N MET A 1 58.32 13.16 7.71
CA MET A 1 57.34 13.05 6.60
C MET A 1 56.06 12.47 7.19
N LYS A 2 54.91 13.13 7.00
CA LYS A 2 53.60 12.65 7.46
C LYS A 2 53.08 11.71 6.38
N HIS A 3 53.01 10.41 6.66
CA HIS A 3 52.48 9.44 5.70
C HIS A 3 50.96 9.41 5.83
N THR A 4 50.30 9.94 4.80
CA THR A 4 48.86 9.81 4.55
C THR A 4 48.56 8.40 4.04
N ASP A 5 47.52 7.82 4.62
CA ASP A 5 46.58 6.82 4.11
C ASP A 5 46.95 5.96 2.89
N GLY A 6 46.84 4.64 3.09
CA GLY A 6 46.02 3.86 2.16
C GLY A 6 46.74 3.10 1.06
N ASN A 7 47.83 2.38 1.34
CA ASN A 7 48.10 1.14 0.59
C ASN A 7 49.04 0.20 1.36
N THR A 8 48.53 -0.46 2.40
CA THR A 8 49.22 -1.64 2.93
C THR A 8 48.91 -2.79 1.98
N GLY A 9 49.91 -3.30 1.26
CA GLY A 9 49.82 -4.45 0.33
C GLY A 9 49.39 -5.78 0.97
N ASP A 10 48.85 -5.72 2.19
CA ASP A 10 48.20 -6.80 2.88
C ASP A 10 46.85 -7.11 2.19
N LYS A 11 46.75 -8.32 1.64
CA LYS A 11 45.54 -8.83 0.98
C LYS A 11 44.58 -9.48 1.98
N VAL A 12 44.93 -9.51 3.26
CA VAL A 12 44.07 -10.07 4.31
C VAL A 12 42.91 -9.11 4.57
N PRO A 13 41.65 -9.56 4.39
CA PRO A 13 40.49 -8.76 4.75
C PRO A 13 40.53 -8.45 6.24
N ARG A 14 40.25 -7.19 6.60
CA ARG A 14 40.13 -6.82 8.02
C ARG A 14 38.85 -7.47 8.58
N PRO A 15 38.91 -8.09 9.77
CA PRO A 15 37.71 -8.62 10.40
C PRO A 15 36.75 -7.48 10.70
N VAL A 16 35.49 -7.65 10.31
CA VAL A 16 34.38 -6.74 10.64
C VAL A 16 33.68 -7.23 11.89
N SER A 17 33.25 -6.32 12.75
CA SER A 17 32.46 -6.70 13.94
C SER A 17 31.05 -7.17 13.53
N SER A 18 30.43 -8.02 14.36
CA SER A 18 29.04 -8.45 14.13
C SER A 18 28.07 -7.27 14.03
N GLU A 19 28.32 -6.20 14.79
CA GLU A 19 27.51 -4.98 14.78
C GLU A 19 27.66 -4.19 13.47
N GLU A 20 28.87 -4.14 12.88
CA GLU A 20 29.07 -3.55 11.56
C GLU A 20 28.45 -4.40 10.45
N ALA A 21 28.56 -5.72 10.53
CA ALA A 21 27.98 -6.63 9.55
C ALA A 21 26.44 -6.61 9.54
N GLN A 22 25.81 -6.39 10.69
CA GLN A 22 24.36 -6.36 10.84
C GLN A 22 23.70 -5.02 10.51
N ARG A 23 24.46 -3.92 10.54
CA ARG A 23 23.92 -2.58 10.27
C ARG A 23 23.33 -2.44 8.87
N GLY A 24 23.79 -3.26 7.92
CA GLY A 24 23.39 -3.19 6.53
C GLY A 24 23.79 -1.86 5.88
N GLU A 25 23.67 -1.79 4.56
CA GLU A 25 23.77 -0.52 3.86
C GLU A 25 22.43 0.21 4.02
N GLN A 26 22.44 1.42 4.57
CA GLN A 26 21.25 2.27 4.59
C GLN A 26 21.01 2.79 3.18
N VAL A 27 20.47 1.93 2.33
CA VAL A 27 19.93 2.34 1.04
C VAL A 27 18.62 3.06 1.36
N PRO A 28 18.42 4.34 0.95
CA PRO A 28 17.11 4.94 1.05
C PRO A 28 16.14 4.01 0.33
N GLY A 29 15.22 3.42 1.09
CA GLY A 29 14.27 2.47 0.54
C GLY A 29 13.54 3.12 -0.63
N PRO A 30 13.20 2.36 -1.68
CA PRO A 30 12.40 2.91 -2.77
C PRO A 30 11.16 3.56 -2.17
N VAL A 31 10.94 4.83 -2.53
CA VAL A 31 9.72 5.54 -2.12
C VAL A 31 8.56 4.81 -2.78
N LEU A 32 7.70 4.19 -1.97
CA LEU A 32 6.49 3.56 -2.48
C LEU A 32 5.66 4.62 -3.21
N GLU A 33 5.35 4.36 -4.48
CA GLU A 33 4.52 5.26 -5.27
C GLU A 33 3.10 5.29 -4.72
N LYS A 34 2.48 6.47 -4.77
CA LYS A 34 1.07 6.60 -4.42
C LYS A 34 0.24 5.87 -5.50
N PRO A 35 -0.80 5.11 -5.11
CA PRO A 35 -1.68 4.45 -6.07
C PRO A 35 -2.30 5.45 -7.05
N ASP A 36 -2.52 5.04 -8.31
CA ASP A 36 -3.24 5.86 -9.29
C ASP A 36 -4.70 6.06 -8.82
N PRO A 37 -5.16 7.31 -8.63
CA PRO A 37 -6.54 7.60 -8.23
C PRO A 37 -7.59 7.00 -9.16
N LYS A 38 -7.25 6.79 -10.44
CA LYS A 38 -8.16 6.20 -11.44
C LYS A 38 -8.37 4.70 -11.21
N THR A 39 -7.44 4.02 -10.54
CA THR A 39 -7.54 2.59 -10.21
C THR A 39 -7.86 2.34 -8.74
N GLU A 40 -7.86 3.38 -7.90
CA GLU A 40 -8.18 3.30 -6.46
C GLU A 40 -9.55 2.67 -6.19
N ALA A 41 -10.54 2.95 -7.05
CA ALA A 41 -11.88 2.34 -6.94
C ALA A 41 -11.97 0.94 -7.57
N VAL A 42 -11.05 0.59 -8.47
CA VAL A 42 -11.08 -0.65 -9.26
C VAL A 42 -10.47 -1.81 -8.46
N ASP A 43 -9.57 -1.52 -7.51
CA ASP A 43 -8.87 -2.54 -6.70
C ASP A 43 -9.57 -2.88 -5.36
N LYS A 44 -10.85 -2.53 -5.22
CA LYS A 44 -11.67 -3.13 -4.15
C LYS A 44 -12.04 -4.53 -4.60
N VAL A 45 -11.41 -5.54 -4.00
CA VAL A 45 -11.87 -6.93 -4.08
C VAL A 45 -13.39 -6.89 -3.89
N ILE A 46 -14.16 -7.27 -4.90
CA ILE A 46 -15.62 -7.36 -4.76
C ILE A 46 -15.86 -8.39 -3.66
N THR A 47 -16.17 -7.90 -2.47
CA THR A 47 -16.39 -8.75 -1.31
C THR A 47 -17.85 -9.16 -1.28
N PRO A 48 -18.18 -10.36 -0.78
CA PRO A 48 -19.56 -10.75 -0.54
C PRO A 48 -20.34 -9.72 0.30
N THR A 49 -19.65 -9.01 1.21
CA THR A 49 -20.24 -7.92 2.01
C THR A 49 -20.63 -6.74 1.14
N SER A 50 -19.71 -6.24 0.29
CA SER A 50 -20.00 -5.10 -0.59
C SER A 50 -21.15 -5.36 -1.56
N ILE A 51 -21.30 -6.59 -2.03
CA ILE A 51 -22.44 -6.99 -2.88
C ILE A 51 -23.75 -6.89 -2.08
N LYS A 52 -23.79 -7.44 -0.87
CA LYS A 52 -24.99 -7.42 -0.03
C LYS A 52 -25.40 -6.01 0.40
N GLU A 53 -24.43 -5.13 0.64
CA GLU A 53 -24.70 -3.71 0.93
C GLU A 53 -25.41 -3.04 -0.26
N GLN A 54 -24.89 -3.23 -1.48
CA GLN A 54 -25.51 -2.70 -2.70
C GLN A 54 -26.91 -3.28 -2.96
N GLU A 55 -27.12 -4.57 -2.71
CA GLU A 55 -28.44 -5.20 -2.82
C GLU A 55 -29.44 -4.58 -1.82
N ALA A 56 -29.03 -4.37 -0.58
CA ALA A 56 -29.87 -3.76 0.45
C ALA A 56 -30.25 -2.30 0.11
N GLU A 57 -29.28 -1.51 -0.37
CA GLU A 57 -29.53 -0.15 -0.86
C GLU A 57 -30.52 -0.14 -2.02
N THR A 58 -30.35 -1.05 -2.97
CA THR A 58 -31.23 -1.19 -4.13
C THR A 58 -32.67 -1.52 -3.71
N GLU A 59 -32.85 -2.45 -2.77
CA GLU A 59 -34.16 -2.81 -2.26
C GLU A 59 -34.83 -1.66 -1.48
N ALA A 60 -34.05 -0.89 -0.72
CA ALA A 60 -34.56 0.30 -0.04
C ALA A 60 -35.08 1.35 -1.04
N ILE A 61 -34.32 1.61 -2.11
CA ILE A 61 -34.72 2.54 -3.18
C ILE A 61 -36.02 2.06 -3.84
N LYS A 62 -36.11 0.78 -4.22
CA LYS A 62 -37.34 0.23 -4.82
C LYS A 62 -38.57 0.40 -3.93
N ARG A 63 -38.43 0.14 -2.62
CA ARG A 63 -39.52 0.34 -1.65
C ARG A 63 -39.96 1.80 -1.57
N GLN A 64 -39.01 2.73 -1.54
CA GLN A 64 -39.32 4.17 -1.52
C GLN A 64 -40.05 4.60 -2.79
N LEU A 65 -39.59 4.15 -3.96
CA LEU A 65 -40.25 4.44 -5.23
C LEU A 65 -41.68 3.87 -5.26
N ALA A 66 -41.88 2.63 -4.81
CA ALA A 66 -43.21 2.03 -4.74
C ALA A 66 -44.16 2.79 -3.79
N GLN A 67 -43.65 3.30 -2.66
CA GLN A 67 -44.44 4.13 -1.75
C GLN A 67 -44.83 5.48 -2.38
N VAL A 68 -43.92 6.12 -3.11
CA VAL A 68 -44.19 7.38 -3.81
C VAL A 68 -45.21 7.14 -4.94
N ASP A 69 -45.01 6.11 -5.75
CA ASP A 69 -45.95 5.74 -6.83
C ASP A 69 -47.33 5.38 -6.29
N GLY A 70 -47.40 4.71 -5.13
CA GLY A 70 -48.67 4.44 -4.45
C GLY A 70 -49.40 5.71 -4.03
N LYS A 71 -48.68 6.66 -3.41
CA LYS A 71 -49.23 7.96 -3.00
C LYS A 71 -49.65 8.86 -4.16
N LEU A 72 -49.03 8.71 -5.34
CA LEU A 72 -49.38 9.47 -6.54
C LEU A 72 -50.61 8.90 -7.26
N ARG A 73 -51.03 7.67 -6.94
CA ARG A 73 -52.14 6.96 -7.57
C ARG A 73 -53.41 6.90 -6.71
N GLU A 74 -53.34 7.31 -5.44
CA GLU A 74 -54.50 7.65 -4.59
C GLU A 74 -54.93 9.11 -4.80
#